data_AF-B8D4W6-F1
#
_entry.id   AF-B8D4W6-F1
#
_cell.length_a   1.000
_cell.length_b   1.000
_cell.length_c   1.000
_cell.angle_alpha   90.00
_cell.angle_beta   90.00
_cell.angle_gamma   90.00
#
_symmetry.space_group_name_H-M   'P 1'
#
loop_
_entity.id
_entity.type
_entity.pdbx_description
1 polymer ?
#
loop_
_entity_poly.entity_id
_entity_poly.type
_entity_poly.pdbx_seq_one_letter_code
_entity_poly.pdbx_strand_id
1 'polypeptide(L)'
;MVASEVEEAIKSVLAENKYKVIVKDIWEKSLTSGTMGFRLIYGIKEDSVVIARLGMNSIRLTIILRNSLSSEKASRLEEDGWKIDVRDEETVLSLRINNVQTEARYIWELLVKSLG
;
A
#
# COMPACT_ATOMS: atom_id res chain seq x y z
N MET A 1 -0.42 -10.76 -17.36
CA MET A 1 -0.51 -11.37 -16.02
C MET A 1 0.22 -10.59 -14.91
N VAL A 2 0.56 -9.30 -15.09
CA VAL A 2 1.37 -8.53 -14.11
C VAL A 2 0.60 -8.16 -12.82
N ALA A 3 -0.71 -7.91 -12.90
CA ALA A 3 -1.53 -7.60 -11.73
C ALA A 3 -1.56 -8.75 -10.69
N SER A 4 -1.41 -10.00 -11.15
CA SER A 4 -1.42 -11.18 -10.27
C SER A 4 -0.13 -11.31 -9.46
N GLU A 5 1.02 -10.96 -10.04
CA GLU A 5 2.32 -11.06 -9.37
C GLU A 5 2.48 -9.98 -8.30
N VAL A 6 2.03 -8.76 -8.59
CA VAL A 6 2.01 -7.66 -7.62
C VAL A 6 1.08 -7.99 -6.45
N GLU A 7 -0.12 -8.53 -6.72
CA GLU A 7 -1.04 -8.97 -5.67
C GLU A 7 -0.39 -10.00 -4.75
N GLU A 8 0.25 -11.03 -5.30
CA GLU A 8 0.92 -12.05 -4.50
C GLU A 8 2.12 -11.50 -3.72
N ALA A 9 2.90 -10.58 -4.30
CA ALA A 9 3.98 -9.93 -3.57
C ALA A 9 3.48 -9.15 -2.35
N ILE A 10 2.40 -8.37 -2.50
CA ILE A 10 1.80 -7.62 -1.39
C ILE A 10 1.26 -8.59 -0.33
N LYS A 11 0.50 -9.61 -0.75
CA LYS A 11 -0.06 -10.61 0.18
C LYS A 11 1.03 -11.32 0.96
N SER A 12 2.14 -11.66 0.30
CA SER A 12 3.28 -12.35 0.91
C SER A 12 3.94 -11.49 1.98
N VAL A 13 4.26 -10.23 1.68
CA VAL A 13 4.85 -9.31 2.68
C VAL A 13 3.92 -9.15 3.89
N LEU A 14 2.61 -8.98 3.64
CA LEU A 14 1.64 -8.82 4.71
C LEU A 14 1.56 -10.09 5.59
N ALA A 15 1.52 -11.28 4.98
CA ALA A 15 1.48 -12.54 5.70
C ALA A 15 2.76 -12.80 6.50
N GLU A 16 3.94 -12.57 5.91
CA GLU A 16 5.25 -12.66 6.59
C GLU A 16 5.32 -11.73 7.80
N ASN A 17 4.74 -10.55 7.68
CA ASN A 17 4.65 -9.60 8.78
C ASN A 17 3.50 -9.90 9.76
N LYS A 18 2.77 -11.02 9.64
CA LYS A 18 1.65 -11.40 10.54
C LYS A 18 0.41 -10.49 10.47
N TYR A 19 0.15 -9.87 9.31
CA TYR A 19 -1.13 -9.20 9.08
C TYR A 19 -2.23 -10.21 8.75
N LYS A 20 -3.45 -9.94 9.21
CA LYS A 20 -4.64 -10.58 8.65
C LYS A 20 -4.91 -9.97 7.27
N VAL A 21 -4.87 -10.77 6.22
CA VAL A 21 -5.06 -10.31 4.83
C VAL A 21 -6.50 -10.50 4.37
N ILE A 22 -7.10 -9.46 3.80
CA ILE A 22 -8.44 -9.48 3.20
C ILE A 22 -8.34 -8.90 1.79
N VAL A 23 -8.86 -9.61 0.80
CA VAL A 23 -8.91 -9.16 -0.60
C VAL A 23 -10.35 -8.88 -1.01
N LYS A 24 -10.60 -7.76 -1.69
CA LYS A 24 -11.92 -7.36 -2.20
C LYS A 24 -11.82 -6.78 -3.60
N ASP A 25 -12.81 -7.09 -4.43
CA ASP A 25 -13.02 -6.36 -5.68
C ASP A 25 -14.04 -5.25 -5.47
N ILE A 26 -13.73 -4.06 -5.97
CA ILE A 26 -14.64 -2.92 -5.95
C ILE A 26 -14.77 -2.34 -7.35
N TRP A 27 -15.95 -1.79 -7.61
CA TRP A 27 -16.27 -1.10 -8.84
C TRP A 27 -16.66 0.33 -8.48
N GLU A 28 -15.87 1.30 -8.93
CA GLU A 28 -16.11 2.72 -8.68
C GLU A 28 -16.55 3.42 -9.95
N LYS A 29 -17.59 4.25 -9.87
CA LYS A 29 -17.93 5.17 -10.95
C LYS A 29 -16.95 6.35 -10.93
N SER A 30 -16.11 6.44 -11.96
CA SER A 30 -15.33 7.62 -12.27
C SER A 30 -16.21 8.66 -12.97
N LEU A 31 -16.05 9.93 -12.57
CA LEU A 31 -16.70 11.07 -13.23
C LEU A 31 -16.25 11.23 -14.70
N THR A 32 -15.06 10.74 -15.05
CA THR A 32 -14.44 10.97 -16.37
C THR A 32 -14.25 9.69 -17.20
N SER A 33 -14.40 8.51 -16.60
CA SER A 33 -13.96 7.24 -17.23
C SER A 33 -14.99 6.11 -17.16
N GLY A 34 -16.22 6.39 -16.70
CA GLY A 34 -17.22 5.36 -16.45
C GLY A 34 -16.88 4.51 -15.22
N THR A 35 -17.36 3.27 -15.16
CA THR A 35 -17.09 2.37 -14.04
C THR A 35 -15.71 1.72 -14.18
N MET A 36 -14.87 1.85 -13.17
CA MET A 36 -13.54 1.23 -13.10
C MET A 36 -13.48 0.19 -11.99
N GLY A 37 -12.93 -0.98 -12.33
CA GLY A 37 -12.66 -2.05 -11.36
C GLY A 37 -11.32 -1.85 -10.67
N PHE A 38 -11.28 -2.09 -9.36
CA PHE A 38 -10.07 -2.11 -8.56
C PHE A 38 -10.06 -3.35 -7.67
N ARG A 39 -8.86 -3.88 -7.44
CA ARG A 39 -8.64 -4.87 -6.39
C ARG A 39 -8.04 -4.18 -5.17
N LEU A 40 -8.70 -4.37 -4.03
CA LEU A 40 -8.23 -3.89 -2.73
C LEU A 40 -7.67 -5.05 -1.93
N ILE A 41 -6.50 -4.85 -1.34
CA ILE A 41 -5.85 -5.76 -0.40
C ILE A 41 -5.69 -5.00 0.90
N TYR A 42 -6.27 -5.53 1.96
CA TYR A 42 -6.15 -5.00 3.31
C TYR A 42 -5.27 -5.93 4.14
N GLY A 43 -4.23 -5.38 4.76
CA GLY A 43 -3.51 -6.02 5.85
C GLY A 43 -3.92 -5.38 7.16
N ILE A 44 -4.42 -6.15 8.12
CA ILE A 44 -4.88 -5.62 9.42
C ILE A 44 -4.08 -6.23 10.57
N LYS A 45 -3.59 -5.37 11.46
CA LYS A 45 -3.02 -5.66 12.78
C LYS A 45 -3.66 -4.76 13.84
N GLU A 46 -3.35 -5.03 15.10
CA GLU A 46 -3.86 -4.27 16.24
C GLU A 46 -3.43 -2.79 16.23
N ASP A 47 -2.23 -2.51 15.73
CA ASP A 47 -1.57 -1.20 15.76
C ASP A 47 -1.36 -0.60 14.37
N SER A 48 -1.75 -1.31 13.31
CA SER A 48 -1.44 -0.92 11.94
C SER A 48 -2.40 -1.50 10.91
N VAL A 49 -2.68 -0.70 9.88
CA VAL A 49 -3.52 -1.10 8.74
C VAL A 49 -2.80 -0.74 7.45
N VAL A 50 -2.69 -1.71 6.55
CA VAL A 50 -2.18 -1.52 5.19
C VAL A 50 -3.33 -1.66 4.21
N ILE A 51 -3.44 -0.74 3.27
CA ILE A 51 -4.43 -0.75 2.19
C ILE A 51 -3.68 -0.61 0.88
N ALA A 52 -3.68 -1.65 0.06
CA ALA A 52 -3.21 -1.59 -1.31
C ALA A 52 -4.41 -1.57 -2.26
N ARG A 53 -4.45 -0.58 -3.13
CA ARG A 53 -5.43 -0.44 -4.20
C ARG A 53 -4.74 -0.64 -5.53
N LEU A 54 -5.04 -1.75 -6.18
CA LEU A 54 -4.53 -2.15 -7.49
C LEU A 54 -5.56 -1.73 -8.55
N GLY A 55 -5.23 -0.68 -9.28
CA GLY A 55 -5.98 -0.25 -10.46
C GLY A 55 -5.25 -0.62 -11.73
N MET A 56 -5.93 -0.46 -12.87
CA MET A 56 -5.38 -0.83 -14.17
C MET A 56 -4.08 -0.09 -14.52
N ASN A 57 -3.92 1.17 -14.10
CA ASN A 57 -2.78 2.03 -14.48
C ASN A 57 -1.93 2.53 -13.29
N SER A 58 -2.35 2.21 -12.06
CA SER A 58 -1.71 2.73 -10.86
C SER A 58 -1.96 1.84 -9.66
N ILE A 59 -0.97 1.78 -8.79
CA ILE A 59 -1.05 1.17 -7.46
C ILE A 59 -1.05 2.30 -6.44
N ARG A 60 -1.95 2.26 -5.47
CA ARG A 60 -1.91 3.14 -4.30
C ARG A 60 -1.69 2.28 -3.06
N LEU A 61 -0.65 2.58 -2.31
CA LEU A 61 -0.37 1.98 -1.01
C LEU A 61 -0.65 3.01 0.07
N THR A 62 -1.36 2.60 1.11
CA THR A 62 -1.61 3.40 2.30
C THR A 62 -1.29 2.55 3.52
N ILE A 63 -0.47 3.06 4.43
CA ILE A 63 -0.14 2.42 5.70
C ILE A 63 -0.55 3.39 6.80
N ILE A 64 -1.35 2.92 7.75
CA ILE A 64 -1.78 3.68 8.92
C ILE A 64 -1.15 3.00 10.13
N LEU A 65 -0.43 3.75 10.95
CA LEU A 65 0.25 3.27 12.16
C LEU A 65 -0.30 4.03 13.37
N ARG A 66 -0.60 3.35 14.48
CA ARG A 66 -1.03 3.97 15.75
C ARG A 66 0.07 4.70 16.52
N ASN A 67 1.34 4.49 16.14
CA ASN A 67 2.49 5.09 16.81
C ASN A 67 3.22 6.04 15.88
N SER A 68 3.93 7.01 16.47
CA SER A 68 4.76 7.95 15.73
C SER A 68 6.00 7.28 15.13
N LEU A 69 6.29 7.60 13.87
CA LEU A 69 7.55 7.25 13.23
C LEU A 69 8.70 8.09 13.79
N SER A 70 9.89 7.50 13.92
CA SER A 70 11.10 8.29 14.18
C SER A 70 11.38 9.22 12.99
N SER A 71 11.96 10.39 13.28
CA SER A 71 12.29 11.39 12.25
C SER A 71 13.22 10.82 11.16
N GLU A 72 14.19 9.99 11.54
CA GLU A 72 15.09 9.32 10.60
C GLU A 72 14.37 8.33 9.67
N LYS A 73 13.41 7.55 10.19
CA LYS A 73 12.62 6.64 9.36
C LYS A 73 11.65 7.42 8.47
N ALA A 74 11.07 8.51 8.96
CA ALA A 74 10.20 9.39 8.18
C ALA A 74 10.95 9.97 6.96
N SER A 75 12.12 10.60 7.15
CA SER A 75 12.87 11.19 6.04
C SER A 75 13.27 10.16 4.98
N ARG A 76 13.70 8.95 5.38
CA ARG A 76 14.03 7.87 4.42
C ARG A 76 12.81 7.43 3.60
N LEU A 77 11.64 7.35 4.23
CA LEU A 77 10.41 7.00 3.50
C LEU A 77 9.99 8.11 2.54
N GLU A 78 10.19 9.37 2.90
CA GLU A 78 9.95 10.50 1.99
C GLU A 78 10.88 10.46 0.76
N GLU A 79 12.15 10.08 0.93
CA GLU A 79 13.09 9.85 -0.17
C GLU A 79 12.65 8.72 -1.12
N ASP A 80 12.08 7.64 -0.56
CA ASP A 80 11.45 6.55 -1.33
C ASP A 80 10.10 6.96 -1.98
N GLY A 81 9.66 8.20 -1.76
CA GLY A 81 8.48 8.82 -2.39
C GLY A 81 7.18 8.73 -1.58
N TRP A 82 7.24 8.29 -0.32
CA TRP A 82 6.07 8.27 0.56
C TRP A 82 5.68 9.68 0.97
N LYS A 83 4.38 9.97 0.92
CA LYS A 83 3.80 11.12 1.62
C LYS A 83 3.46 10.71 3.04
N ILE A 84 3.93 11.47 4.03
CA ILE A 84 3.71 11.21 5.44
C ILE A 84 2.80 12.30 6.02
N ASP A 85 1.74 11.88 6.72
CA ASP A 85 0.84 12.75 7.49
C ASP A 85 0.85 12.26 8.95
N VAL A 86 1.40 13.06 9.85
CA VAL A 86 1.51 12.73 11.28
C VAL A 86 0.39 13.45 12.04
N ARG A 87 -0.37 12.70 12.82
CA ARG A 87 -1.46 13.18 13.68
C ARG A 87 -1.20 12.73 15.12
N ASP A 88 -2.01 13.23 16.04
CA ASP A 88 -1.82 13.01 17.48
C ASP A 88 -1.78 11.52 17.88
N GLU A 89 -2.54 10.66 17.18
CA GLU A 89 -2.67 9.22 17.50
C GLU A 89 -2.32 8.29 16.32
N GLU A 90 -1.98 8.84 15.15
CA GLU A 90 -1.72 8.03 13.97
C GLU A 90 -0.72 8.68 13.02
N THR A 91 0.04 7.86 12.31
CA THR A 91 0.82 8.29 11.15
C THR A 91 0.29 7.59 9.91
N VAL A 92 -0.04 8.38 8.89
CA VAL A 92 -0.52 7.88 7.59
C VAL A 92 0.58 8.05 6.56
N LEU A 93 1.06 6.93 6.04
CA LEU A 93 1.97 6.85 4.90
C LEU A 93 1.15 6.57 3.65
N SER A 94 1.34 7.36 2.60
CA SER A 94 0.68 7.16 1.31
C SER A 94 1.67 7.22 0.15
N LEU A 95 1.68 6.19 -0.69
CA LEU A 95 2.50 6.11 -1.89
C LEU A 95 1.61 5.82 -3.11
N ARG A 96 1.85 6.55 -4.19
CA ARG A 96 1.19 6.32 -5.49
C ARG A 96 2.24 5.97 -6.52
N ILE A 97 2.08 4.78 -7.10
CA ILE A 97 2.94 4.27 -8.15
C ILE A 97 2.14 4.28 -9.44
N ASN A 98 2.60 5.07 -10.42
CA ASN A 98 2.00 5.12 -11.74
C ASN A 98 2.82 4.20 -12.67
N ASN A 99 2.15 3.43 -13.52
CA ASN A 99 2.67 2.40 -14.44
C ASN A 99 2.43 0.95 -13.97
N VAL A 100 1.84 0.12 -14.84
CA VAL A 100 1.46 -1.29 -14.58
C VAL A 100 2.62 -2.26 -14.80
N GLN A 101 3.71 -1.79 -15.40
CA GLN A 101 4.94 -2.56 -15.56
C GLN A 101 5.82 -2.55 -14.30
N THR A 102 5.36 -1.93 -13.22
CA THR A 102 6.08 -1.99 -11.95
C THR A 102 6.24 -3.44 -11.50
N GLU A 103 7.50 -3.87 -11.38
CA GLU A 103 7.84 -5.23 -10.99
C GLU A 103 7.34 -5.53 -9.58
N ALA A 104 6.78 -6.73 -9.38
CA ALA A 104 6.31 -7.19 -8.08
C ALA A 104 7.40 -7.12 -7.00
N ARG A 105 8.66 -7.33 -7.40
CA ARG A 105 9.84 -7.19 -6.54
C ARG A 105 10.00 -5.77 -5.99
N TYR A 106 9.84 -4.75 -6.82
CA TYR A 106 9.94 -3.37 -6.37
C TYR A 106 8.87 -3.03 -5.32
N ILE A 107 7.62 -3.50 -5.53
CA ILE A 107 6.54 -3.35 -4.55
C ILE A 107 6.85 -4.08 -3.24
N TRP A 108 7.38 -5.30 -3.34
CA TRP A 108 7.82 -6.09 -2.18
C TRP A 108 8.88 -5.32 -1.37
N GLU A 109 9.93 -4.83 -2.02
CA GLU A 109 11.03 -4.10 -1.38
C GLU A 109 10.55 -2.83 -0.67
N LEU A 110 9.65 -2.06 -1.31
CA LEU A 110 9.04 -0.88 -0.70
C LEU A 110 8.26 -1.22 0.57
N LEU A 111 7.44 -2.27 0.53
CA LEU A 111 6.64 -2.68 1.68
C LEU A 111 7.51 -3.23 2.81
N VAL A 112 8.54 -4.02 2.51
CA VAL A 112 9.47 -4.53 3.52
C VAL A 112 10.18 -3.39 4.24
N LYS A 113 10.70 -2.39 3.52
CA LYS A 113 11.34 -1.21 4.12
C LYS A 113 10.38 -0.38 4.98
N SER A 114 9.12 -0.31 4.57
CA SER A 114 8.11 0.52 5.26
C SER A 114 7.60 -0.15 6.54
N LEU A 115 7.42 -1.47 6.50
CA LEU A 115 6.83 -2.27 7.58
C LEU A 115 7.86 -2.83 8.57
N GLY A 116 9.13 -3.01 8.16
CA GLY A 116 10.27 -3.38 9.01
C GLY A 116 10.86 -2.18 9.75
#